data_AF-A0AAE6JLU0-F1
#
_entry.id   AF-A0AAE6JLU0-F1
#
_cell.length_a   1.000
_cell.length_b   1.000
_cell.length_c   1.000
_cell.angle_alpha   90.00
_cell.angle_beta   90.00
_cell.angle_gamma   90.00
#
_symmetry.space_group_name_H-M   'P 1'
#
loop_
_entity.id
_entity.type
_entity.pdbx_description
1 polymer ?
#
loop_
_entity_poly.entity_id
_entity_poly.type
_entity_poly.pdbx_seq_one_letter_code
_entity_poly.pdbx_strand_id
1 'polypeptide(L)'
;MNNILTSKLIFQLSVGCSVFIPLFLIVKIYLTIKTSDWSMSNITYISLSFLALVSIFSFVFSERQRLGIAVLEGGLIIILGVLLAINAIVRK
;
A
#
# COMPACT_ATOMS: atom_id res chain seq x y z
N MET A 1 -24.97 -11.76 24.77
CA MET A 1 -23.63 -12.40 24.79
C MET A 1 -23.03 -12.56 23.38
N ASN A 2 -23.83 -12.92 22.36
CA ASN A 2 -23.37 -13.02 20.96
C ASN A 2 -22.70 -11.73 20.44
N ASN A 3 -23.35 -10.57 20.62
CA ASN A 3 -22.81 -9.28 20.13
C ASN A 3 -21.45 -8.89 20.74
N ILE A 4 -21.16 -9.30 21.98
CA ILE A 4 -19.88 -9.00 22.66
C ILE A 4 -18.77 -9.92 22.13
N LEU A 5 -19.10 -11.19 21.87
CA LEU A 5 -18.18 -12.15 21.24
C LEU A 5 -17.87 -11.76 19.79
N THR A 6 -18.86 -11.37 19.00
CA THR A 6 -18.67 -10.89 17.62
C THR A 6 -17.84 -9.61 17.59
N SER A 7 -18.09 -8.67 18.51
CA SER A 7 -17.30 -7.44 18.67
C SER A 7 -15.83 -7.73 18.96
N LYS A 8 -15.53 -8.68 19.86
CA LYS A 8 -14.15 -9.09 20.18
C LYS A 8 -13.46 -9.81 19.01
N LEU A 9 -14.19 -10.66 18.29
CA LEU A 9 -13.66 -11.39 17.13
C LEU A 9 -13.31 -10.43 15.98
N ILE A 10 -14.19 -9.49 15.67
CA ILE A 10 -13.96 -8.45 14.65
C ILE A 10 -12.77 -7.58 15.05
N PHE A 11 -12.66 -7.21 16.32
CA PHE A 11 -11.53 -6.44 16.82
C PHE A 11 -10.21 -7.22 16.69
N GLN A 12 -10.17 -8.50 17.05
CA GLN A 12 -8.97 -9.33 16.90
C GLN A 12 -8.58 -9.55 15.43
N LEU A 13 -9.56 -9.76 14.55
CA LEU A 13 -9.31 -9.86 13.10
C LEU A 13 -8.77 -8.54 12.54
N SER A 14 -9.36 -7.41 12.93
CA SER A 14 -8.88 -6.07 12.54
C SER A 14 -7.44 -5.83 13.00
N VAL A 15 -7.13 -6.12 14.27
CA VAL A 15 -5.79 -5.95 14.83
C VAL A 15 -4.80 -6.89 14.15
N GLY A 16 -5.18 -8.15 13.93
CA GLY A 16 -4.37 -9.10 13.15
C GLY A 16 -4.07 -8.57 11.75
N CYS A 17 -5.10 -8.17 11.00
CA CYS A 17 -4.94 -7.62 9.65
C CYS A 17 -4.03 -6.37 9.63
N SER A 18 -4.14 -5.48 10.62
CA SER A 18 -3.30 -4.28 10.71
C SER A 18 -1.80 -4.57 10.89
N VAL A 19 -1.44 -5.76 11.38
CA VAL A 19 -0.03 -6.17 11.56
C VAL A 19 0.44 -7.06 10.40
N PHE A 20 -0.37 -8.05 10.01
CA PHE A 20 0.00 -9.02 8.98
C PHE A 20 0.04 -8.42 7.58
N ILE A 21 -0.86 -7.49 7.24
CA ILE A 21 -0.90 -6.88 5.90
C ILE A 21 0.37 -6.05 5.64
N PRO A 22 0.79 -5.12 6.52
CA PRO A 22 2.04 -4.40 6.33
C PRO A 22 3.25 -5.32 6.24
N LEU A 23 3.34 -6.32 7.14
CA LEU A 23 4.45 -7.26 7.16
C LEU A 23 4.54 -8.06 5.85
N PHE A 24 3.41 -8.56 5.35
CA PHE A 24 3.33 -9.29 4.08
C PHE A 24 3.78 -8.43 2.90
N LEU A 25 3.31 -7.18 2.83
CA LEU A 25 3.70 -6.24 1.77
C LEU A 25 5.20 -5.95 1.80
N ILE A 26 5.78 -5.70 2.99
CA ILE A 26 7.21 -5.45 3.15
C ILE A 26 8.04 -6.66 2.70
N VAL A 27 7.67 -7.88 3.12
CA VAL A 27 8.36 -9.10 2.74
C VAL A 27 8.29 -9.32 1.23
N LYS A 28 7.14 -9.06 0.61
CA LYS A 28 6.99 -9.19 -0.84
C LYS A 28 7.83 -8.16 -1.61
N ILE A 29 7.80 -6.89 -1.21
CA ILE A 29 8.66 -5.85 -1.79
C ILE A 29 10.14 -6.26 -1.68
N TYR A 30 10.57 -6.71 -0.50
CA TYR A 30 11.94 -7.16 -0.27
C TYR A 30 12.34 -8.31 -1.19
N LEU A 31 11.47 -9.32 -1.35
CA LEU A 31 11.74 -10.44 -2.26
C LEU A 31 11.89 -9.97 -3.70
N THR A 32 10.99 -9.11 -4.18
CA THR A 32 11.05 -8.57 -5.55
C THR A 32 12.36 -7.81 -5.79
N ILE A 33 12.77 -6.94 -4.86
CA ILE A 33 14.03 -6.20 -4.93
C ILE A 33 15.22 -7.17 -4.92
N LYS A 34 15.21 -8.18 -4.03
CA LYS A 34 16.29 -9.17 -3.91
C LYS A 34 16.47 -9.99 -5.19
N THR A 35 15.37 -10.30 -5.88
CA THR A 35 15.41 -11.02 -7.16
C THR A 35 15.86 -10.16 -8.34
N SER A 36 16.04 -8.85 -8.16
CA SER A 36 16.42 -7.88 -9.21
C SER A 36 15.52 -7.93 -10.46
N ASP A 37 14.28 -8.43 -10.32
CA ASP A 37 13.30 -8.47 -11.39
C ASP A 37 12.53 -7.14 -11.40
N TRP A 38 13.06 -6.20 -12.18
CA TRP A 38 12.50 -4.85 -12.38
C TRP A 38 11.54 -4.79 -13.55
N SER A 39 10.81 -5.89 -13.84
CA SER A 39 9.73 -5.85 -14.81
C SER A 39 8.69 -4.78 -14.45
N MET A 40 8.02 -4.22 -15.46
CA MET A 40 7.01 -3.16 -15.24
C MET A 40 5.90 -3.60 -14.28
N SER A 41 5.54 -4.89 -14.29
CA SER A 41 4.58 -5.49 -13.36
C SER A 41 5.08 -5.40 -11.92
N ASN A 42 6.34 -5.77 -11.68
CA ASN A 42 6.95 -5.73 -10.36
C ASN A 42 7.15 -4.30 -9.84
N ILE A 43 7.54 -3.37 -10.72
CA ILE A 43 7.62 -1.94 -10.37
C ILE A 43 6.25 -1.44 -9.93
N THR A 44 5.21 -1.72 -10.71
CA THR A 44 3.83 -1.32 -10.37
C THR A 44 3.39 -1.93 -9.05
N TYR A 45 3.70 -3.21 -8.81
CA TYR A 45 3.39 -3.90 -7.57
C TYR A 45 4.10 -3.28 -6.36
N ILE A 46 5.40 -2.98 -6.46
CA ILE A 46 6.17 -2.33 -5.40
C ILE A 46 5.57 -0.95 -5.10
N SER A 47 5.28 -0.16 -6.13
CA SER A 47 4.69 1.17 -5.98
C SER A 47 3.32 1.13 -5.30
N LEU A 48 2.43 0.22 -5.70
CA LEU A 48 1.13 0.04 -5.07
C LEU A 48 1.25 -0.43 -3.62
N SER A 49 2.19 -1.33 -3.35
CA SER A 49 2.46 -1.83 -1.99
C SER A 49 3.00 -0.71 -1.10
N PHE A 50 3.86 0.17 -1.63
CA PHE A 50 4.35 1.35 -0.92
C PHE A 50 3.22 2.33 -0.60
N LEU A 51 2.36 2.64 -1.57
CA LEU A 51 1.18 3.49 -1.34
C LEU A 51 0.27 2.90 -0.25
N ALA A 52 -0.02 1.60 -0.31
CA ALA A 52 -0.83 0.93 0.70
C ALA A 52 -0.20 1.02 2.10
N LEU A 53 1.12 0.85 2.21
CA LEU A 53 1.84 1.00 3.48
C LEU A 53 1.75 2.44 4.01
N VAL A 54 2.00 3.44 3.17
CA VAL A 54 1.90 4.85 3.55
C VAL A 54 0.49 5.18 4.03
N SER A 55 -0.54 4.69 3.34
CA SER A 55 -1.94 4.87 3.73
C SER A 55 -2.24 4.22 5.08
N ILE A 56 -1.73 3.01 5.35
CA ILE A 56 -1.91 2.33 6.64
C ILE A 56 -1.20 3.09 7.78
N PHE A 57 0.02 3.55 7.56
CA PHE A 57 0.75 4.31 8.59
C PHE A 57 0.22 5.74 8.76
N SER A 58 -0.50 6.28 7.77
CA SER A 58 -1.11 7.62 7.83
C SER A 58 -2.03 7.80 9.05
N PHE A 59 -2.68 6.73 9.51
CA PHE A 59 -3.60 6.75 10.66
C PHE A 59 -2.93 7.12 11.99
N VAL A 60 -1.61 6.96 12.10
CA VAL A 60 -0.84 7.30 13.31
C VAL A 60 -0.54 8.80 13.38
N PHE A 61 -0.61 9.52 12.26
CA PHE A 61 -0.20 10.92 12.18
C PHE A 61 -1.33 11.90 12.50
N SER A 62 -0.94 13.12 12.89
CA SER A 62 -1.87 14.22 13.10
C SER A 62 -2.60 14.62 11.81
N GLU A 63 -3.74 15.29 11.94
CA GLU A 63 -4.57 15.68 10.79
C GLU A 63 -3.82 16.51 9.74
N ARG A 64 -2.97 17.45 10.17
CA ARG A 64 -2.12 18.24 9.25
C ARG A 64 -1.11 17.39 8.50
N GLN A 65 -0.49 16.41 9.18
CA GLN A 65 0.47 15.49 8.56
C GLN A 65 -0.23 14.54 7.59
N ARG A 66 -1.42 14.02 7.93
CA ARG A 66 -2.23 13.20 7.02
C ARG A 66 -2.58 13.94 5.73
N LEU A 67 -2.91 15.24 5.83
CA LEU A 67 -3.20 16.06 4.65
C LEU A 67 -1.97 16.14 3.73
N GLY A 68 -0.77 16.37 4.29
CA GLY A 68 0.48 16.36 3.53
C GLY A 68 0.79 15.01 2.89
N ILE A 69 0.57 13.91 3.63
CA ILE A 69 0.73 12.54 3.12
C ILE A 69 -0.25 12.28 1.97
N ALA A 70 -1.51 12.68 2.09
CA ALA A 70 -2.52 12.49 1.05
C ALA A 70 -2.17 13.26 -0.24
N VAL A 71 -1.62 14.48 -0.12
CA VAL A 71 -1.12 15.23 -1.28
C VAL A 71 0.05 14.51 -1.94
N LEU A 72 0.98 13.98 -1.16
CA LEU A 72 2.13 13.22 -1.66
C LEU A 72 1.70 11.91 -2.34
N GLU A 73 0.79 11.15 -1.73
CA GLU A 73 0.18 9.95 -2.32
C GLU A 73 -0.54 10.26 -3.63
N GLY A 74 -1.34 11.33 -3.66
CA GLY A 74 -2.02 11.78 -4.88
C GLY A 74 -1.04 12.13 -6.00
N GLY A 75 0.06 12.82 -5.68
CA GLY A 75 1.13 13.11 -6.64
C GLY A 75 1.78 11.85 -7.20
N LEU A 76 2.10 10.87 -6.33
CA LEU A 76 2.68 9.58 -6.74
C LEU A 76 1.73 8.79 -7.66
N ILE A 77 0.43 8.78 -7.36
CA ILE A 77 -0.59 8.10 -8.19
C ILE A 77 -0.62 8.71 -9.60
N ILE A 78 -0.58 10.04 -9.71
CA ILE A 78 -0.57 10.73 -11.02
C ILE A 78 0.69 10.34 -11.81
N ILE A 79 1.87 10.37 -11.19
CA ILE A 79 3.13 10.01 -11.84
C ILE A 79 3.10 8.57 -12.36
N LEU A 80 2.64 7.62 -11.53
CA LEU A 80 2.47 6.22 -11.91
C LEU A 80 1.48 6.06 -13.06
N GLY A 81 0.34 6.76 -13.01
CA GLY A 81 -0.67 6.73 -14.06
C GLY A 81 -0.12 7.20 -15.40
N VAL A 82 0.63 8.30 -15.41
CA VAL A 82 1.28 8.83 -16.62
C VAL A 82 2.33 7.86 -17.17
N LEU A 83 3.19 7.30 -16.31
CA LEU A 83 4.19 6.32 -16.72
C LEU A 83 3.55 5.07 -17.36
N LEU A 84 2.47 4.57 -16.78
CA LEU A 84 1.73 3.42 -17.30
C LEU A 84 1.06 3.75 -18.65
N ALA A 85 0.46 4.94 -18.77
CA ALA A 85 -0.16 5.40 -20.01
C ALA A 85 0.86 5.54 -21.15
N ILE A 86 2.02 6.16 -20.89
CA ILE A 86 3.11 6.28 -21.88
C ILE A 86 3.59 4.89 -22.30
N ASN A 87 3.85 3.99 -21.35
CA ASN A 87 4.31 2.64 -21.66
C ASN A 87 3.27 1.84 -22.47
N ALA A 88 1.97 2.07 -22.25
CA ALA A 88 0.91 1.46 -23.05
C ALA A 88 0.84 2.00 -24.49
N ILE A 89 1.17 3.29 -24.69
CA ILE A 89 1.23 3.92 -26.02
C ILE A 89 2.47 3.44 -26.78
N VAL A 90 3.63 3.39 -26.14
CA VAL A 90 4.90 3.01 -26.79
C VAL A 90 4.97 1.53 -27.17
N ARG A 91 4.26 0.66 -26.43
CA ARG A 91 4.21 -0.78 -26.71
C ARG A 91 3.09 -1.19 -27.68
N LYS A 92 2.31 -0.23 -28.20
CA LYS A 92 1.41 -0.42 -29.35
C LYS A 92 2.19 -0.26 -30.64
#